data_AF-A8N1V2-F1
#
_entry.id   AF-A8N1V2-F1
#
_cell.length_a   1.000
_cell.length_b   1.000
_cell.length_c   1.000
_cell.angle_alpha   90.00
_cell.angle_beta   90.00
_cell.angle_gamma   90.00
#
_symmetry.space_group_name_H-M   'P 1'
#
loop_
_entity.id
_entity.type
_entity.pdbx_description
1 polymer ?
#
loop_
_entity_poly.entity_id
_entity_poly.type
_entity_poly.pdbx_seq_one_letter_code
_entity_poly.pdbx_strand_id
1 'polypeptide(L)'
;MAASAPEATATDAQPQQTASSSKTPLYEASTQYRNWRFSRESLAQMRASMNEAAVKAIRSKIEANEPGSSANTTFLTPDEEVLLVKLYVAQVIAAGNKVRAQQETVSTAMSYLKRFYLRNTVMDWHPRNVMLTCLFLATKTCNAPLSIEYFVQQFQKTEPSDVLDLEFLVAQSLSFEFSSLPDLTIDLQESVYNAAMAQVQASRFTDAEFIYTPSQIALASLALTLPDAAKAWFNSKQSEAHPIDWAVIEEIMNLITTEGRPPNIDTVREIDRRLKLCKNPEKVPGSKAYVAKKMLEEKRAEERRNRKAAEAQKAIEEDPFGSDVAKPRIALVDYDDDDDDDD
;
A
#
# COMPACT_ATOMS: atom_id res chain seq x y z
N MET A 1 61.43 65.19 0.63
CA MET A 1 59.97 65.07 0.86
C MET A 1 59.43 64.18 -0.26
N ALA A 2 59.66 62.86 -0.24
CA ALA A 2 58.96 61.84 0.55
C ALA A 2 57.43 61.95 0.40
N ALA A 3 56.90 61.31 -0.65
CA ALA A 3 55.49 61.00 -0.81
C ALA A 3 55.38 59.50 -1.08
N SER A 4 54.91 58.77 -0.07
CA SER A 4 54.76 57.31 -0.06
C SER A 4 53.46 56.92 -0.76
N ALA A 5 53.52 55.86 -1.57
CA ALA A 5 52.39 55.26 -2.29
C ALA A 5 51.41 54.54 -1.32
N PRO A 6 50.10 54.44 -1.65
CA PRO A 6 49.17 53.65 -0.86
C PRO A 6 49.09 52.19 -1.36
N GLU A 7 49.03 51.29 -0.38
CA GLU A 7 48.90 49.83 -0.48
C GLU A 7 47.62 49.37 -1.20
N ALA A 8 47.76 48.27 -1.94
CA ALA A 8 46.69 47.53 -2.58
C ALA A 8 45.86 46.74 -1.54
N THR A 9 44.59 47.10 -1.39
CA THR A 9 43.60 46.25 -0.71
C THR A 9 43.00 45.26 -1.70
N ALA A 10 43.31 43.98 -1.51
CA ALA A 10 42.72 42.86 -2.22
C ALA A 10 41.22 42.77 -1.92
N THR A 11 40.40 42.85 -2.97
CA THR A 11 38.96 42.58 -2.92
C THR A 11 38.74 41.07 -2.86
N ASP A 12 38.29 40.60 -1.70
CA ASP A 12 37.88 39.23 -1.43
C ASP A 12 36.61 38.92 -2.24
N ALA A 13 36.76 38.29 -3.40
CA ALA A 13 35.65 37.85 -4.24
C ALA A 13 35.10 36.53 -3.70
N GLN A 14 34.06 36.61 -2.86
CA GLN A 14 33.27 35.42 -2.50
C GLN A 14 32.59 34.85 -3.76
N PRO A 15 32.73 33.55 -4.05
CA PRO A 15 32.04 32.94 -5.18
C PRO A 15 30.53 32.88 -4.88
N GLN A 16 29.75 33.62 -5.67
CA GLN A 16 28.30 33.46 -5.74
C GLN A 16 27.99 32.03 -6.19
N GLN A 17 27.69 31.14 -5.24
CA GLN A 17 26.97 29.91 -5.51
C GLN A 17 25.56 30.28 -5.93
N THR A 18 25.32 30.35 -7.25
CA THR A 18 23.98 30.33 -7.82
C THR A 18 23.42 28.92 -7.67
N ALA A 19 22.97 28.56 -6.47
CA ALA A 19 22.15 27.38 -6.27
C ALA A 19 20.79 27.64 -6.94
N SER A 20 20.62 27.17 -8.17
CA SER A 20 19.32 27.08 -8.80
C SER A 20 18.48 26.07 -8.00
N SER A 21 17.73 26.55 -7.01
CA SER A 21 16.79 25.72 -6.26
C SER A 21 15.61 25.38 -7.18
N SER A 22 15.76 24.37 -8.03
CA SER A 22 14.63 23.78 -8.75
C SER A 22 13.68 23.20 -7.69
N LYS A 23 12.56 23.87 -7.44
CA LYS A 23 11.55 23.39 -6.48
C LYS A 23 11.00 22.07 -6.99
N THR A 24 11.20 20.99 -6.23
CA THR A 24 10.62 19.68 -6.53
C THR A 24 9.08 19.79 -6.57
N PRO A 25 8.42 19.32 -7.62
CA PRO A 25 6.96 19.29 -7.70
C PRO A 25 6.34 18.55 -6.50
N LEU A 26 5.18 19.02 -6.02
CA LEU A 26 4.51 18.46 -4.85
C LEU A 26 4.26 16.94 -4.98
N TYR A 27 3.94 16.47 -6.18
CA TYR A 27 3.73 15.04 -6.42
C TYR A 27 5.03 14.23 -6.28
N GLU A 28 6.18 14.74 -6.71
CA GLU A 28 7.47 14.04 -6.59
C GLU A 28 7.94 13.94 -5.14
N ALA A 29 7.53 14.88 -4.30
CA ALA A 29 7.74 14.81 -2.86
C ALA A 29 6.81 13.82 -2.14
N SER A 30 5.73 13.36 -2.79
CA SER A 30 4.74 12.46 -2.18
C SER A 30 5.27 11.03 -2.03
N THR A 31 4.76 10.31 -1.02
CA THR A 31 5.12 8.90 -0.83
C THR A 31 4.60 8.01 -1.96
N GLN A 32 3.47 8.38 -2.58
CA GLN A 32 2.96 7.73 -3.80
C GLN A 32 4.01 7.70 -4.91
N TYR A 33 4.67 8.83 -5.17
CA TYR A 33 5.69 8.90 -6.22
C TYR A 33 6.95 8.10 -5.85
N ARG A 34 7.38 8.20 -4.59
CA ARG A 34 8.63 7.59 -4.13
C ARG A 34 8.56 6.08 -4.03
N ASN A 35 7.42 5.55 -3.57
CA ASN A 35 7.32 4.16 -3.11
C ASN A 35 6.26 3.34 -3.86
N TRP A 36 5.36 3.99 -4.63
CA TRP A 36 4.25 3.33 -5.32
C TRP A 36 4.16 3.72 -6.80
N ARG A 37 5.30 4.00 -7.43
CA ARG A 37 5.43 4.26 -8.86
C ARG A 37 6.44 3.33 -9.51
N PHE A 38 6.01 2.63 -10.55
CA PHE A 38 6.74 1.54 -11.17
C PHE A 38 6.58 1.57 -12.70
N SER A 39 7.51 0.93 -13.41
CA SER A 39 7.30 0.60 -14.82
C SER A 39 6.39 -0.63 -14.96
N ARG A 40 5.79 -0.82 -16.14
CA ARG A 40 4.97 -2.01 -16.45
C ARG A 40 5.76 -3.30 -16.25
N GLU A 41 7.01 -3.33 -16.69
CA GLU A 41 7.92 -4.47 -16.55
C GLU A 41 8.25 -4.75 -15.09
N SER A 42 8.54 -3.71 -14.30
CA SER A 42 8.84 -3.84 -12.87
C SER A 42 7.65 -4.37 -12.08
N LEU A 43 6.42 -3.94 -12.39
CA LEU A 43 5.20 -4.49 -11.77
C LEU A 43 5.02 -5.97 -12.08
N ALA A 44 5.20 -6.35 -13.35
CA ALA A 44 5.09 -7.75 -13.77
C ALA A 44 6.14 -8.62 -13.06
N GLN A 45 7.38 -8.14 -12.98
CA GLN A 45 8.47 -8.82 -12.28
C GLN A 45 8.21 -8.94 -10.78
N MET A 46 7.72 -7.88 -10.12
CA MET A 46 7.40 -7.89 -8.69
C MET A 46 6.32 -8.93 -8.38
N ARG A 47 5.26 -8.99 -9.17
CA ARG A 47 4.19 -9.99 -9.02
C ARG A 47 4.69 -11.41 -9.26
N ALA A 48 5.50 -11.62 -10.30
CA ALA A 48 6.07 -12.93 -10.61
C ALA A 48 7.02 -13.42 -9.50
N SER A 49 7.94 -12.56 -9.06
CA SER A 49 8.86 -12.85 -7.96
C SER A 49 8.13 -13.15 -6.65
N MET A 50 7.09 -12.38 -6.33
CA MET A 50 6.33 -12.59 -5.11
C MET A 50 5.54 -13.89 -5.13
N ASN A 51 4.88 -14.19 -6.26
CA ASN A 51 4.19 -15.46 -6.45
C ASN A 51 5.17 -16.64 -6.36
N GLU A 52 6.32 -16.58 -7.02
CA GLU A 52 7.32 -17.65 -6.98
C GLU A 52 7.85 -17.91 -5.56
N ALA A 53 8.19 -16.85 -4.83
CA ALA A 53 8.64 -16.94 -3.44
C ALA A 53 7.55 -17.53 -2.54
N ALA A 54 6.31 -17.07 -2.69
CA ALA A 54 5.16 -17.59 -1.94
C ALA A 54 4.88 -19.06 -2.25
N VAL A 55 4.85 -19.46 -3.53
CA VAL A 55 4.67 -20.85 -3.94
C VAL A 55 5.75 -21.74 -3.36
N LYS A 56 7.03 -21.30 -3.41
CA LYS A 56 8.14 -22.05 -2.82
C LYS A 56 7.94 -22.24 -1.32
N ALA A 57 7.64 -21.17 -0.59
CA ALA A 57 7.45 -21.22 0.87
C ALA A 57 6.24 -22.07 1.27
N ILE A 58 5.10 -21.90 0.61
CA ILE A 58 3.87 -22.66 0.90
C ILE A 58 4.08 -24.14 0.55
N ARG A 59 4.75 -24.45 -0.56
CA ARG A 59 5.06 -25.83 -0.95
C ARG A 59 5.90 -26.54 0.12
N SER A 60 6.95 -25.89 0.61
CA SER A 60 7.77 -26.42 1.70
C SER A 60 6.95 -26.65 2.98
N LYS A 61 6.04 -25.73 3.32
CA LYS A 61 5.15 -25.87 4.48
C LYS A 61 4.13 -27.00 4.32
N ILE A 62 3.57 -27.18 3.12
CA ILE A 62 2.66 -28.30 2.83
C ILE A 62 3.41 -29.62 3.00
N GLU A 63 4.60 -29.74 2.44
CA GLU A 63 5.42 -30.95 2.52
C GLU A 63 5.84 -31.29 3.97
N ALA A 64 6.17 -30.27 4.76
CA ALA A 64 6.52 -30.46 6.18
C ALA A 64 5.33 -30.93 7.03
N ASN A 65 4.10 -30.54 6.67
CA ASN A 65 2.89 -30.94 7.39
C ASN A 65 2.34 -32.30 6.90
N GLU A 66 2.36 -32.54 5.59
CA GLU A 66 1.85 -33.74 4.93
C GLU A 66 2.79 -34.15 3.78
N PRO A 67 3.78 -35.04 4.06
CA PRO A 67 4.74 -35.48 3.05
C PRO A 67 4.06 -36.11 1.82
N GLY A 68 4.48 -35.70 0.62
CA GLY A 68 3.94 -36.13 -0.67
C GLY A 68 2.69 -35.37 -1.14
N SER A 69 2.11 -34.50 -0.30
CA SER A 69 0.91 -33.71 -0.67
C SER A 69 1.25 -32.59 -1.66
N SER A 70 2.48 -32.06 -1.60
CA SER A 70 2.93 -30.93 -2.40
C SER A 70 2.95 -31.17 -3.92
N ALA A 71 3.12 -32.43 -4.34
CA ALA A 71 3.15 -32.81 -5.75
C ALA A 71 1.77 -32.72 -6.43
N ASN A 72 0.69 -32.79 -5.66
CA ASN A 72 -0.68 -32.76 -6.16
C ASN A 72 -1.30 -31.35 -6.09
N THR A 73 -0.61 -30.38 -5.50
CA THR A 73 -1.11 -29.01 -5.33
C THR A 73 -0.83 -28.17 -6.58
N THR A 74 -1.90 -27.69 -7.22
CA THR A 74 -1.80 -26.68 -8.28
C THR A 74 -1.91 -25.29 -7.65
N PHE A 75 -0.84 -24.50 -7.74
CA PHE A 75 -0.79 -23.14 -7.23
C PHE A 75 -1.35 -22.14 -8.26
N LEU A 76 -1.70 -20.94 -7.79
CA LEU A 76 -2.17 -19.86 -8.66
C LEU A 76 -1.00 -19.22 -9.40
N THR A 77 -1.24 -18.80 -10.64
CA THR A 77 -0.29 -17.98 -11.40
C THR A 77 -0.39 -16.49 -10.99
N PRO A 78 0.63 -15.66 -11.29
CA PRO A 78 0.57 -14.23 -11.01
C PRO A 78 -0.65 -13.54 -11.64
N ASP A 79 -1.03 -13.92 -12.86
CA ASP A 79 -2.19 -13.35 -13.56
C ASP A 79 -3.51 -13.76 -12.91
N GLU A 80 -3.60 -14.99 -12.39
CA GLU A 80 -4.76 -15.48 -11.65
C GLU A 80 -4.91 -14.74 -10.32
N GLU A 81 -3.81 -14.48 -9.61
CA GLU A 81 -3.82 -13.65 -8.42
C GLU A 81 -4.34 -12.24 -8.72
N VAL A 82 -3.80 -11.60 -9.77
CA VAL A 82 -4.24 -10.26 -10.20
C VAL A 82 -5.73 -10.27 -10.56
N LEU A 83 -6.21 -11.28 -11.28
CA LEU A 83 -7.62 -11.37 -11.67
C LEU A 83 -8.55 -11.52 -10.46
N LEU A 84 -8.15 -12.32 -9.47
CA LEU A 84 -8.87 -12.46 -8.21
C LEU A 84 -8.88 -11.14 -7.44
N VAL A 85 -7.73 -10.48 -7.28
CA VAL A 85 -7.64 -9.17 -6.61
C VAL A 85 -8.51 -8.14 -7.31
N LYS A 86 -8.51 -8.11 -8.65
CA LYS A 86 -9.35 -7.21 -9.46
C LYS A 86 -10.85 -7.41 -9.20
N LEU A 87 -11.29 -8.65 -8.98
CA LEU A 87 -12.68 -8.91 -8.57
C LEU A 87 -12.98 -8.27 -7.22
N TYR A 88 -12.09 -8.43 -6.24
CA TYR A 88 -12.30 -7.85 -4.92
C TYR A 88 -12.19 -6.33 -4.92
N VAL A 89 -11.34 -5.73 -5.76
CA VAL A 89 -11.33 -4.28 -6.03
C VAL A 89 -12.71 -3.80 -6.51
N ALA A 90 -13.39 -4.54 -7.39
CA ALA A 90 -14.76 -4.21 -7.78
C ALA A 90 -15.78 -4.39 -6.64
N GLN A 91 -15.56 -5.36 -5.76
CA GLN A 91 -16.39 -5.57 -4.58
C GLN A 91 -16.20 -4.49 -3.50
N VAL A 92 -15.05 -3.78 -3.46
CA VAL A 92 -14.85 -2.63 -2.55
C VAL A 92 -15.94 -1.58 -2.74
N ILE A 93 -16.37 -1.31 -3.97
CA ILE A 93 -17.43 -0.34 -4.27
C ILE A 93 -18.75 -0.79 -3.62
N ALA A 94 -19.13 -2.05 -3.82
CA ALA A 94 -20.34 -2.62 -3.23
C ALA A 94 -20.25 -2.66 -1.68
N ALA A 95 -19.07 -2.92 -1.12
CA ALA A 95 -18.83 -2.91 0.32
C ALA A 95 -18.92 -1.48 0.89
N GLY A 96 -18.33 -0.51 0.21
CA GLY A 96 -18.39 0.92 0.56
C GLY A 96 -19.82 1.44 0.62
N ASN A 97 -20.65 1.05 -0.35
CA ASN A 97 -22.07 1.43 -0.37
C ASN A 97 -22.83 0.90 0.85
N LYS A 98 -22.52 -0.31 1.35
CA LYS A 98 -23.18 -0.88 2.54
C LYS A 98 -22.87 -0.09 3.81
N VAL A 99 -21.66 0.44 3.93
CA VAL A 99 -21.23 1.26 5.06
C VAL A 99 -21.41 2.75 4.83
N ARG A 100 -22.03 3.14 3.70
CA ARG A 100 -22.23 4.54 3.27
C ARG A 100 -20.93 5.36 3.22
N ALA A 101 -19.83 4.72 2.82
CA ALA A 101 -18.55 5.39 2.65
C ALA A 101 -18.59 6.36 1.46
N GLN A 102 -17.86 7.48 1.58
CA GLN A 102 -17.68 8.43 0.49
C GLN A 102 -16.77 7.85 -0.62
N GLN A 103 -16.82 8.45 -1.81
CA GLN A 103 -16.08 7.95 -2.99
C GLN A 103 -14.57 7.98 -2.78
N GLU A 104 -14.07 8.97 -2.05
CA GLU A 104 -12.66 9.13 -1.69
C GLU A 104 -12.19 7.97 -0.81
N THR A 105 -13.00 7.60 0.18
CA THR A 105 -12.74 6.46 1.08
C THR A 105 -12.73 5.15 0.31
N VAL A 106 -13.71 4.93 -0.58
CA VAL A 106 -13.79 3.74 -1.43
C VAL A 106 -12.57 3.66 -2.36
N SER A 107 -12.21 4.77 -3.01
CA SER A 107 -11.04 4.84 -3.90
C SER A 107 -9.74 4.57 -3.16
N THR A 108 -9.59 5.11 -1.95
CA THR A 108 -8.44 4.88 -1.08
C THR A 108 -8.33 3.40 -0.69
N ALA A 109 -9.46 2.78 -0.33
CA ALA A 109 -9.51 1.35 -0.02
C ALA A 109 -9.13 0.47 -1.21
N MET A 110 -9.53 0.83 -2.43
CA MET A 110 -9.10 0.14 -3.66
C MET A 110 -7.57 0.22 -3.84
N SER A 111 -6.98 1.39 -3.65
CA SER A 111 -5.52 1.55 -3.72
C SER A 111 -4.80 0.75 -2.64
N TYR A 112 -5.29 0.76 -1.39
CA TYR A 112 -4.73 -0.06 -0.32
C TYR A 112 -4.75 -1.55 -0.65
N LEU A 113 -5.87 -2.06 -1.17
CA LEU A 113 -6.00 -3.46 -1.56
C LEU A 113 -4.98 -3.84 -2.64
N LYS A 114 -4.83 -3.00 -3.67
CA LYS A 114 -3.87 -3.26 -4.75
C LYS A 114 -2.43 -3.21 -4.27
N ARG A 115 -2.08 -2.20 -3.47
CA ARG A 115 -0.74 -2.05 -2.86
C ARG A 115 -0.39 -3.24 -1.96
N PHE A 116 -1.35 -3.70 -1.15
CA PHE A 116 -1.17 -4.87 -0.29
C PHE A 116 -0.74 -6.10 -1.09
N TYR A 117 -1.43 -6.38 -2.21
CA TYR A 117 -1.16 -7.53 -3.07
C TYR A 117 0.00 -7.36 -4.06
N LEU A 118 0.72 -6.23 -4.03
CA LEU A 118 2.04 -6.15 -4.67
C LEU A 118 3.14 -6.78 -3.79
N ARG A 119 2.91 -6.87 -2.47
CA ARG A 119 3.89 -7.35 -1.48
C ARG A 119 3.43 -8.60 -0.72
N ASN A 120 2.25 -9.10 -1.03
CA ASN A 120 1.64 -10.26 -0.37
C ASN A 120 0.91 -11.10 -1.42
N THR A 121 0.77 -12.40 -1.16
CA THR A 121 -0.01 -13.30 -2.02
C THR A 121 -1.43 -13.53 -1.49
N VAL A 122 -2.38 -13.79 -2.41
CA VAL A 122 -3.74 -14.23 -2.07
C VAL A 122 -3.78 -15.60 -1.39
N MET A 123 -2.72 -16.41 -1.54
CA MET A 123 -2.60 -17.74 -0.95
C MET A 123 -2.34 -17.71 0.56
N ASP A 124 -1.71 -16.64 1.06
CA ASP A 124 -1.54 -16.38 2.48
C ASP A 124 -2.76 -15.64 3.06
N TRP A 125 -3.21 -14.61 2.34
CA TRP A 125 -4.22 -13.68 2.84
C TRP A 125 -5.38 -13.59 1.86
N HIS A 126 -6.54 -14.10 2.28
CA HIS A 126 -7.69 -14.14 1.40
C HIS A 126 -8.26 -12.73 1.15
N PRO A 127 -8.49 -12.33 -0.11
CA PRO A 127 -8.89 -10.96 -0.46
C PRO A 127 -10.16 -10.44 0.20
N ARG A 128 -11.10 -11.31 0.57
CA ARG A 128 -12.30 -10.89 1.30
C ARG A 128 -12.00 -10.12 2.59
N ASN A 129 -11.16 -10.68 3.46
CA ASN A 129 -10.90 -10.07 4.78
C ASN A 129 -9.95 -8.87 4.63
N VAL A 130 -8.97 -8.98 3.73
CA VAL A 130 -8.07 -7.86 3.39
C VAL A 130 -8.86 -6.68 2.81
N MET A 131 -9.80 -6.91 1.89
CA MET A 131 -10.68 -5.89 1.32
C MET A 131 -11.47 -5.15 2.41
N LEU A 132 -12.09 -5.88 3.33
CA LEU A 132 -12.84 -5.27 4.44
C LEU A 132 -11.92 -4.48 5.37
N THR A 133 -10.71 -4.99 5.63
CA THR A 133 -9.69 -4.31 6.43
C THR A 133 -9.21 -3.03 5.76
N CYS A 134 -8.91 -3.06 4.46
CA CYS A 134 -8.54 -1.89 3.68
C CYS A 134 -9.65 -0.83 3.70
N LEU A 135 -10.92 -1.24 3.59
CA LEU A 135 -12.06 -0.32 3.66
C LEU A 135 -12.18 0.31 5.06
N PHE A 136 -12.08 -0.49 6.11
CA PHE A 136 -12.12 0.00 7.49
C PHE A 136 -10.96 0.96 7.78
N LEU A 137 -9.74 0.64 7.36
CA LEU A 137 -8.57 1.50 7.50
C LEU A 137 -8.69 2.80 6.68
N ALA A 138 -9.28 2.72 5.48
CA ALA A 138 -9.59 3.90 4.68
C ALA A 138 -10.56 4.83 5.42
N THR A 139 -11.57 4.30 6.13
CA THR A 139 -12.49 5.15 6.90
C THR A 139 -11.78 5.95 7.99
N LYS A 140 -10.77 5.36 8.64
CA LYS A 140 -9.93 6.04 9.65
C LYS A 140 -9.06 7.11 9.02
N THR A 141 -8.41 6.79 7.89
CA THR A 141 -7.44 7.68 7.22
C THR A 141 -8.10 8.82 6.45
N CYS A 142 -9.35 8.65 6.01
CA CYS A 142 -10.14 9.67 5.32
C CYS A 142 -11.03 10.51 6.26
N ASN A 143 -10.73 10.54 7.57
CA ASN A 143 -11.50 11.30 8.58
C ASN A 143 -13.01 10.97 8.64
N ALA A 144 -13.39 9.74 8.29
CA ALA A 144 -14.75 9.24 8.37
C ALA A 144 -14.84 7.96 9.21
N PRO A 145 -14.29 7.93 10.45
CA PRO A 145 -14.14 6.71 11.22
C PRO A 145 -15.49 6.08 11.57
N LEU A 146 -15.57 4.77 11.42
CA LEU A 146 -16.72 3.95 11.81
C LEU A 146 -16.36 3.08 13.02
N SER A 147 -17.33 2.80 13.88
CA SER A 147 -17.15 1.78 14.92
C SER A 147 -17.03 0.39 14.29
N ILE A 148 -16.17 -0.46 14.85
CA ILE A 148 -15.95 -1.80 14.29
C ILE A 148 -17.22 -2.64 14.37
N GLU A 149 -18.02 -2.48 15.43
CA GLU A 149 -19.28 -3.19 15.63
C GLU A 149 -20.29 -2.83 14.52
N TYR A 150 -20.43 -1.54 14.20
CA TYR A 150 -21.31 -1.10 13.11
C TYR A 150 -20.82 -1.61 11.76
N PHE A 151 -19.50 -1.58 11.54
CA PHE A 151 -18.88 -1.99 10.30
C PHE A 151 -19.13 -3.48 10.01
N VAL A 152 -18.83 -4.37 10.96
CA VAL A 152 -18.98 -5.82 10.75
C VAL A 152 -20.44 -6.25 10.59
N GLN A 153 -21.39 -5.54 11.23
CA GLN A 153 -22.83 -5.80 11.07
C GLN A 153 -23.32 -5.66 9.62
N GLN A 154 -22.61 -4.91 8.77
CA GLN A 154 -22.97 -4.75 7.35
C GLN A 154 -22.57 -5.97 6.50
N PHE A 155 -21.75 -6.88 7.03
CA PHE A 155 -21.17 -8.00 6.31
C PHE A 155 -21.53 -9.33 6.98
N GLN A 156 -22.10 -10.26 6.19
CA GLN A 156 -22.46 -11.58 6.71
C GLN A 156 -21.21 -12.39 7.04
N LYS A 157 -21.23 -13.10 8.19
CA LYS A 157 -20.13 -13.98 8.64
C LYS A 157 -18.80 -13.23 8.72
N THR A 158 -18.81 -12.08 9.38
CA THR A 158 -17.61 -11.26 9.59
C THR A 158 -17.61 -10.84 11.04
N GLU A 159 -16.55 -11.21 11.74
CA GLU A 159 -16.34 -10.85 13.14
C GLU A 159 -15.32 -9.70 13.25
N PRO A 160 -15.30 -8.93 14.35
CA PRO A 160 -14.30 -7.88 14.54
C PRO A 160 -12.85 -8.36 14.38
N SER A 161 -12.55 -9.59 14.83
CA SER A 161 -11.21 -10.19 14.69
C SER A 161 -10.77 -10.37 13.24
N ASP A 162 -11.71 -10.66 12.31
CA ASP A 162 -11.37 -10.83 10.88
C ASP A 162 -10.80 -9.55 10.25
N VAL A 163 -11.08 -8.39 10.83
CA VAL A 163 -10.64 -7.07 10.39
C VAL A 163 -9.48 -6.57 11.25
N LEU A 164 -9.63 -6.62 12.57
CA LEU A 164 -8.64 -6.06 13.50
C LEU A 164 -7.32 -6.83 13.50
N ASP A 165 -7.35 -8.16 13.34
CA ASP A 165 -6.13 -8.98 13.30
C ASP A 165 -5.28 -8.68 12.04
N LEU A 166 -5.92 -8.18 10.97
CA LEU A 166 -5.26 -7.79 9.73
C LEU A 166 -4.88 -6.31 9.69
N GLU A 167 -5.40 -5.47 10.57
CA GLU A 167 -5.23 -4.02 10.49
C GLU A 167 -3.75 -3.61 10.49
N PHE A 168 -2.98 -4.14 11.44
CA PHE A 168 -1.55 -3.86 11.54
C PHE A 168 -0.78 -4.40 10.34
N LEU A 169 -1.08 -5.63 9.91
CA LEU A 169 -0.44 -6.25 8.74
C LEU A 169 -0.67 -5.43 7.47
N VAL A 170 -1.89 -4.95 7.25
CA VAL A 170 -2.24 -4.11 6.10
C VAL A 170 -1.47 -2.79 6.20
N ALA A 171 -1.47 -2.13 7.37
CA ALA A 171 -0.71 -0.91 7.59
C ALA A 171 0.80 -1.07 7.31
N GLN A 172 1.41 -2.15 7.83
CA GLN A 172 2.82 -2.49 7.60
C GLN A 172 3.10 -2.74 6.11
N SER A 173 2.24 -3.52 5.44
CA SER A 173 2.38 -3.82 4.01
C SER A 173 2.30 -2.56 3.15
N LEU A 174 1.57 -1.54 3.60
CA LEU A 174 1.49 -0.22 2.97
C LEU A 174 2.65 0.71 3.35
N SER A 175 3.64 0.24 4.12
CA SER A 175 4.71 1.08 4.70
C SER A 175 4.17 2.26 5.52
N PHE A 176 2.99 2.11 6.13
CA PHE A 176 2.27 3.16 6.86
C PHE A 176 1.97 4.42 6.01
N GLU A 177 1.86 4.26 4.69
CA GLU A 177 1.61 5.37 3.77
C GLU A 177 0.13 5.54 3.44
N PHE A 178 -0.52 6.44 4.18
CA PHE A 178 -1.95 6.70 4.09
C PHE A 178 -2.32 7.99 3.34
N SER A 179 -1.38 8.56 2.58
CA SER A 179 -1.61 9.84 1.89
C SER A 179 -2.73 9.72 0.84
N SER A 180 -3.87 10.37 1.10
CA SER A 180 -4.93 10.59 0.14
C SER A 180 -4.64 11.86 -0.67
N LEU A 181 -5.00 11.84 -1.96
CA LEU A 181 -4.88 13.05 -2.79
C LEU A 181 -6.08 13.95 -2.51
N PRO A 182 -5.88 15.28 -2.37
CA PRO A 182 -6.98 16.21 -2.19
C PRO A 182 -7.88 16.23 -3.42
N ASP A 183 -9.19 16.26 -3.18
CA ASP A 183 -10.18 16.37 -4.26
C ASP A 183 -10.11 17.77 -4.87
N LEU A 184 -10.03 17.84 -6.21
CA LEU A 184 -9.94 19.11 -6.93
C LEU A 184 -11.27 19.33 -7.65
N THR A 185 -12.13 20.18 -7.10
CA THR A 185 -13.40 20.55 -7.72
C THR A 185 -13.15 21.42 -8.95
N ILE A 186 -13.45 20.90 -10.13
CA ILE A 186 -13.47 21.67 -11.37
C ILE A 186 -14.91 22.09 -11.64
N ASP A 187 -15.12 23.36 -11.99
CA ASP A 187 -16.43 23.89 -12.40
C ASP A 187 -16.79 23.33 -13.79
N LEU A 188 -17.30 22.10 -13.79
CA LEU A 188 -17.81 21.39 -14.96
C LEU A 188 -19.31 21.20 -14.78
N GLN A 189 -20.03 21.15 -15.90
CA GLN A 189 -21.42 20.71 -15.90
C GLN A 189 -21.51 19.32 -15.24
N GLU A 190 -22.46 19.15 -14.32
CA GLU A 190 -22.58 17.96 -13.47
C GLU A 190 -22.60 16.63 -14.26
N SER A 191 -23.26 16.60 -15.42
CA SER A 191 -23.30 15.42 -16.29
C SER A 191 -21.93 15.04 -16.85
N VAL A 192 -21.12 16.03 -17.22
CA VAL A 192 -19.76 15.85 -17.72
C VAL A 192 -18.85 15.39 -16.59
N TYR A 193 -18.96 16.02 -15.41
CA TYR A 193 -18.21 15.65 -14.23
C TYR A 193 -18.46 14.18 -13.86
N ASN A 194 -19.73 13.78 -13.77
CA ASN A 194 -20.11 12.40 -13.46
C ASN A 194 -19.60 11.40 -14.50
N ALA A 195 -19.65 11.75 -15.80
CA ALA A 195 -19.08 10.91 -16.84
C ALA A 195 -17.55 10.77 -16.71
N ALA A 196 -16.83 11.84 -16.40
CA ALA A 196 -15.39 11.82 -16.22
C ALA A 196 -15.00 11.02 -14.97
N MET A 197 -15.75 11.17 -13.88
CA MET A 197 -15.57 10.39 -12.65
C MET A 197 -15.79 8.90 -12.88
N ALA A 198 -16.73 8.50 -13.74
CA ALA A 198 -16.89 7.10 -14.12
C ALA A 198 -15.64 6.54 -14.83
N GLN A 199 -14.96 7.35 -15.65
CA GLN A 199 -13.68 6.96 -16.28
C GLN A 199 -12.53 6.91 -15.27
N VAL A 200 -12.51 7.80 -14.28
CA VAL A 200 -11.54 7.74 -13.16
C VAL A 200 -11.77 6.47 -12.32
N GLN A 201 -13.02 6.09 -12.06
CA GLN A 201 -13.33 4.82 -11.40
C GLN A 201 -12.88 3.63 -12.25
N ALA A 202 -13.11 3.68 -13.56
CA ALA A 202 -12.64 2.63 -14.48
C ALA A 202 -11.11 2.47 -14.46
N SER A 203 -10.35 3.57 -14.37
CA SER A 203 -8.90 3.52 -14.29
C SER A 203 -8.37 2.85 -13.02
N ARG A 204 -9.16 2.78 -11.94
CA ARG A 204 -8.75 2.09 -10.70
C ARG A 204 -8.74 0.57 -10.84
N PHE A 205 -9.44 0.02 -11.83
CA PHE A 205 -9.38 -1.41 -12.17
C PHE A 205 -8.11 -1.81 -12.93
N THR A 206 -7.30 -0.85 -13.33
CA THR A 206 -6.04 -1.07 -14.07
C THR A 206 -4.86 -0.66 -13.21
N ASP A 207 -3.64 -0.92 -13.69
CA ASP A 207 -2.41 -0.50 -13.01
C ASP A 207 -2.05 0.97 -13.23
N ALA A 208 -2.97 1.78 -13.77
CA ALA A 208 -2.72 3.18 -14.08
C ALA A 208 -2.15 3.97 -12.89
N GLU A 209 -2.67 3.75 -11.68
CA GLU A 209 -2.23 4.46 -10.46
C GLU A 209 -0.77 4.16 -10.06
N PHE A 210 -0.21 3.04 -10.53
CA PHE A 210 1.18 2.67 -10.27
C PHE A 210 2.14 3.15 -11.35
N ILE A 211 1.64 3.54 -12.52
CA ILE A 211 2.47 3.87 -13.70
C ILE A 211 2.45 5.38 -13.95
N TYR A 212 1.27 5.98 -13.87
CA TYR A 212 1.00 7.34 -14.29
C TYR A 212 0.61 8.23 -13.12
N THR A 213 0.81 9.54 -13.30
CA THR A 213 0.45 10.53 -12.28
C THR A 213 -1.07 10.74 -12.22
N PRO A 214 -1.63 11.14 -11.08
CA PRO A 214 -3.06 11.44 -10.94
C PRO A 214 -3.56 12.48 -11.96
N SER A 215 -2.75 13.50 -12.26
CA SER A 215 -3.08 14.52 -13.25
C SER A 215 -3.14 13.98 -14.67
N GLN A 216 -2.25 13.05 -15.05
CA GLN A 216 -2.29 12.37 -16.34
C GLN A 216 -3.52 11.46 -16.46
N ILE A 217 -3.85 10.73 -15.39
CA ILE A 217 -5.04 9.87 -15.34
C ILE A 217 -6.31 10.72 -15.46
N ALA A 218 -6.41 11.81 -14.69
CA ALA A 218 -7.55 12.72 -14.73
C ALA A 218 -7.73 13.36 -16.13
N LEU A 219 -6.62 13.77 -16.77
CA LEU A 219 -6.66 14.30 -18.13
C LEU A 219 -7.10 13.24 -19.15
N ALA A 220 -6.64 11.99 -19.03
CA ALA A 220 -7.07 10.89 -19.89
C ALA A 220 -8.55 10.56 -19.69
N SER A 221 -9.03 10.54 -18.44
CA SER A 221 -10.45 10.37 -18.12
C SER A 221 -11.31 11.51 -18.70
N LEU A 222 -10.82 12.76 -18.65
CA LEU A 222 -11.48 13.89 -19.30
C LEU A 222 -11.42 13.79 -20.84
N ALA A 223 -10.31 13.30 -21.41
CA ALA A 223 -10.19 13.12 -22.86
C ALA A 223 -11.13 12.04 -23.40
N LEU A 224 -11.46 11.02 -22.60
CA LEU A 224 -12.47 10.01 -22.93
C LEU A 224 -13.90 10.57 -22.95
N THR A 225 -14.17 11.67 -22.23
CA THR A 225 -15.51 12.27 -22.15
C THR A 225 -15.66 13.52 -23.01
N LEU A 226 -14.65 14.39 -23.01
CA LEU A 226 -14.56 15.64 -23.76
C LEU A 226 -13.18 15.75 -24.44
N PRO A 227 -12.97 15.06 -25.58
CA PRO A 227 -11.67 15.01 -26.24
C PRO A 227 -11.15 16.39 -26.67
N ASP A 228 -12.01 17.24 -27.22
CA ASP A 228 -11.61 18.57 -27.72
C ASP A 228 -11.19 19.50 -26.59
N ALA A 229 -11.95 19.51 -25.49
CA ALA A 229 -11.64 20.34 -24.32
C ALA A 229 -10.36 19.86 -23.62
N ALA A 230 -10.16 18.55 -23.50
CA ALA A 230 -8.94 17.97 -22.92
C ALA A 230 -7.69 18.32 -23.76
N LYS A 231 -7.79 18.22 -25.09
CA LYS A 231 -6.70 18.61 -26.01
C LYS A 231 -6.41 20.10 -25.95
N ALA A 232 -7.45 20.95 -25.93
CA ALA A 232 -7.29 22.39 -25.80
C ALA A 232 -6.61 22.77 -24.47
N TRP A 233 -7.04 22.15 -23.36
CA TRP A 233 -6.41 22.34 -22.06
C TRP A 233 -4.95 21.89 -22.06
N PHE A 234 -4.65 20.71 -22.61
CA PHE A 234 -3.30 20.17 -22.72
C PHE A 234 -2.37 21.11 -23.48
N ASN A 235 -2.80 21.59 -24.65
CA ASN A 235 -2.04 22.55 -25.45
C ASN A 235 -1.82 23.87 -24.69
N SER A 236 -2.80 24.33 -23.90
CA SER A 236 -2.68 25.56 -23.11
C SER A 236 -1.66 25.47 -21.96
N LYS A 237 -1.36 24.25 -21.49
CA LYS A 237 -0.45 23.97 -20.37
C LYS A 237 0.92 23.46 -20.83
N GLN A 238 1.12 23.29 -22.13
CA GLN A 238 2.39 22.88 -22.69
C GLN A 238 3.43 23.97 -22.43
N SER A 239 4.50 23.62 -21.73
CA SER A 239 5.65 24.49 -21.51
C SER A 239 6.78 24.04 -22.42
N GLU A 240 7.49 24.99 -23.05
CA GLU A 240 8.64 24.71 -23.92
C GLU A 240 9.76 23.94 -23.20
N ALA A 241 9.83 24.04 -21.87
CA ALA A 241 10.88 23.40 -21.07
C ALA A 241 10.64 21.90 -20.80
N HIS A 242 9.38 21.46 -20.75
CA HIS A 242 9.00 20.08 -20.44
C HIS A 242 7.79 19.66 -21.28
N PRO A 243 7.99 19.27 -22.56
CA PRO A 243 6.91 18.78 -23.39
C PRO A 243 6.43 17.43 -22.84
N ILE A 244 5.18 17.39 -22.38
CA ILE A 244 4.48 16.13 -22.12
C ILE A 244 4.02 15.63 -23.50
N ASP A 245 4.22 14.33 -23.78
CA ASP A 245 3.73 13.71 -25.00
C ASP A 245 2.25 13.31 -24.84
N TRP A 246 1.40 13.72 -25.78
CA TRP A 246 -0.01 13.32 -25.81
C TRP A 246 -0.17 11.80 -25.98
N ALA A 247 0.83 11.11 -26.56
CA ALA A 247 0.87 9.66 -26.66
C ALA A 247 0.70 8.97 -25.29
N VAL A 248 1.23 9.57 -24.21
CA VAL A 248 1.06 9.04 -22.85
C VAL A 248 -0.40 9.08 -22.42
N ILE A 249 -1.14 10.11 -22.81
CA ILE A 249 -2.58 10.23 -22.51
C ILE A 249 -3.36 9.17 -23.30
N GLU A 250 -3.03 8.97 -24.58
CA GLU A 250 -3.64 7.94 -25.41
C GLU A 250 -3.38 6.52 -24.89
N GLU A 251 -2.17 6.23 -24.38
CA GLU A 251 -1.87 4.98 -23.70
C GLU A 251 -2.77 4.75 -22.48
N ILE A 252 -2.99 5.78 -21.65
CA ILE A 252 -3.87 5.69 -20.48
C ILE A 252 -5.32 5.47 -20.93
N MET A 253 -5.77 6.19 -21.97
CA MET A 253 -7.12 6.01 -22.53
C MET A 253 -7.32 4.58 -23.04
N ASN A 254 -6.34 4.02 -23.74
CA ASN A 254 -6.36 2.64 -24.20
C ASN A 254 -6.43 1.68 -23.02
N LEU A 255 -5.58 1.88 -22.00
CA LEU A 255 -5.58 1.07 -20.78
C LEU A 255 -6.94 1.07 -20.07
N ILE A 256 -7.56 2.24 -19.90
CA ILE A 256 -8.88 2.36 -19.26
C ILE A 256 -9.96 1.67 -20.09
N THR A 257 -9.95 1.84 -21.41
CA THR A 257 -11.01 1.30 -22.28
C THR A 257 -10.94 -0.21 -22.45
N THR A 258 -9.73 -0.80 -22.46
CA THR A 258 -9.50 -2.25 -22.61
C THR A 258 -9.64 -2.99 -21.27
N GLU A 259 -9.03 -2.46 -20.20
CA GLU A 259 -8.88 -3.17 -18.94
C GLU A 259 -9.69 -2.57 -17.79
N GLY A 260 -10.30 -1.39 -17.94
CA GLY A 260 -11.04 -0.68 -16.90
C GLY A 260 -12.41 -1.27 -16.53
N ARG A 261 -12.57 -2.59 -16.66
CA ARG A 261 -13.83 -3.31 -16.40
C ARG A 261 -13.62 -4.42 -15.36
N PRO A 262 -14.66 -4.76 -14.57
CA PRO A 262 -14.60 -5.92 -13.67
C PRO A 262 -14.29 -7.22 -14.42
N PRO A 263 -13.60 -8.18 -13.79
CA PRO A 263 -13.27 -9.46 -14.42
C PRO A 263 -14.50 -10.36 -14.57
N ASN A 264 -14.39 -11.39 -15.41
CA ASN A 264 -15.44 -12.38 -15.59
C ASN A 264 -15.59 -13.23 -14.31
N ILE A 265 -16.78 -13.21 -13.72
CA ILE A 265 -17.05 -13.83 -12.41
C ILE A 265 -16.83 -15.36 -12.45
N ASP A 266 -17.14 -16.04 -13.55
CA ASP A 266 -17.02 -17.49 -13.63
C ASP A 266 -15.56 -17.94 -13.68
N THR A 267 -14.70 -17.20 -14.38
CA THR A 267 -13.25 -17.44 -14.36
C THR A 267 -12.66 -17.28 -12.95
N VAL A 268 -13.10 -16.24 -12.24
CA VAL A 268 -12.62 -15.96 -10.88
C VAL A 268 -13.17 -16.96 -9.87
N ARG A 269 -14.38 -17.48 -10.05
CA ARG A 269 -14.93 -18.57 -9.22
C ARG A 269 -14.07 -19.83 -9.27
N GLU A 270 -13.55 -20.18 -10.44
CA GLU A 270 -12.65 -21.33 -10.58
C GLU A 270 -11.28 -21.06 -9.92
N ILE A 271 -10.76 -19.83 -10.04
CA ILE A 271 -9.56 -19.41 -9.30
C ILE A 271 -9.78 -19.49 -7.79
N ASP A 272 -10.90 -19.00 -7.27
CA ASP A 272 -11.25 -19.06 -5.84
C ASP A 272 -11.41 -20.50 -5.34
N ARG A 273 -11.95 -21.39 -6.19
CA ARG A 273 -12.02 -22.82 -5.88
C ARG A 273 -10.64 -23.44 -5.73
N ARG A 274 -9.72 -23.15 -6.66
CA ARG A 274 -8.32 -23.62 -6.60
C ARG A 274 -7.55 -23.00 -5.44
N LEU A 275 -7.81 -21.73 -5.12
CA LEU A 275 -7.20 -21.04 -3.98
C LEU A 275 -7.37 -21.84 -2.69
N LYS A 276 -8.55 -22.46 -2.47
CA LYS A 276 -8.81 -23.28 -1.27
C LYS A 276 -7.87 -24.49 -1.15
N LEU A 277 -7.34 -24.99 -2.25
CA LEU A 277 -6.45 -26.16 -2.29
C LEU A 277 -4.97 -25.79 -2.09
N CYS A 278 -4.59 -24.54 -2.37
CA CYS A 278 -3.20 -24.07 -2.29
C CYS A 278 -2.98 -22.99 -1.22
N LYS A 279 -3.93 -22.82 -0.30
CA LYS A 279 -3.78 -21.91 0.85
C LYS A 279 -2.63 -22.35 1.76
N ASN A 280 -1.94 -21.36 2.33
CA ASN A 280 -0.92 -21.62 3.32
C ASN A 280 -1.53 -22.28 4.58
N PRO A 281 -1.09 -23.51 4.93
CA PRO A 281 -1.67 -24.23 6.05
C PRO A 281 -1.49 -23.48 7.37
N GLU A 282 -0.41 -22.74 7.59
CA GLU A 282 -0.17 -21.97 8.82
C GLU A 282 -1.13 -20.79 9.01
N LYS A 283 -1.85 -20.40 7.96
CA LYS A 283 -2.81 -19.27 7.96
C LYS A 283 -4.26 -19.74 7.94
N VAL A 284 -4.50 -21.05 7.92
CA VAL A 284 -5.85 -21.63 7.95
C VAL A 284 -6.20 -21.98 9.41
N PRO A 285 -7.16 -21.28 10.04
CA PRO A 285 -7.57 -21.57 11.41
C PRO A 285 -8.00 -23.04 11.58
N GLY A 286 -7.43 -23.71 12.59
CA GLY A 286 -7.73 -25.11 12.89
C GLY A 286 -6.91 -26.15 12.12
N SER A 287 -6.03 -25.73 11.20
CA SER A 287 -5.04 -26.65 10.61
C SER A 287 -3.99 -27.06 11.67
N LYS A 288 -3.34 -28.22 11.48
CA LYS A 288 -2.23 -28.65 12.36
C LYS A 288 -1.10 -27.62 12.40
N ALA A 289 -0.75 -27.06 11.23
CA ALA A 289 0.29 -26.05 11.10
C ALA A 289 -0.05 -24.76 11.84
N TYR A 290 -1.30 -24.30 11.75
CA TYR A 290 -1.79 -23.10 12.44
C TYR A 290 -1.72 -23.27 13.96
N VAL A 291 -2.18 -24.41 14.47
CA VAL A 291 -2.14 -24.71 15.92
C VAL A 291 -0.69 -24.81 16.39
N ALA A 292 0.17 -25.49 15.65
CA ALA A 292 1.60 -25.58 15.97
C ALA A 292 2.29 -24.21 16.02
N LYS A 293 2.02 -23.35 15.03
CA LYS A 293 2.55 -21.98 15.00
C LYS A 293 2.07 -21.15 16.19
N LYS A 294 0.76 -21.19 16.48
CA LYS A 294 0.18 -20.45 17.59
C LYS A 294 0.74 -20.88 18.95
N MET A 295 0.91 -22.19 19.17
CA MET A 295 1.53 -22.72 20.39
C MET A 295 2.99 -22.26 20.54
N LEU A 296 3.74 -22.18 19.42
CA LEU A 296 5.12 -21.69 19.44
C LEU A 296 5.19 -20.20 19.78
N GLU A 297 4.31 -19.38 19.19
CA GLU A 297 4.21 -17.95 19.50
C GLU A 297 3.83 -17.70 20.96
N GLU A 298 2.86 -18.46 21.48
CA GLU A 298 2.46 -18.40 22.90
C GLU A 298 3.62 -18.77 23.83
N LYS A 299 4.38 -19.82 23.51
CA LYS A 299 5.57 -20.22 24.27
C LYS A 299 6.65 -19.14 24.26
N ARG A 300 6.97 -18.57 23.09
CA ARG A 300 7.93 -17.46 22.96
C ARG A 300 7.48 -16.22 23.75
N ALA A 301 6.19 -15.89 23.69
CA ALA A 301 5.63 -14.79 24.46
C ALA A 301 5.72 -15.05 25.97
N GLU A 302 5.50 -16.29 26.42
CA GLU A 302 5.67 -16.69 27.81
C GLU A 302 7.13 -16.60 28.27
N GLU A 303 8.07 -17.08 27.47
CA GLU A 303 9.51 -16.95 27.72
C GLU A 303 9.92 -15.47 27.83
N ARG A 304 9.41 -14.60 26.95
CA ARG A 304 9.67 -13.15 27.00
C ARG A 304 9.08 -12.51 28.26
N ARG A 305 7.86 -12.91 28.67
CA ARG A 305 7.24 -12.43 29.92
C ARG A 305 8.05 -12.88 31.14
N ASN A 306 8.50 -14.13 31.16
CA ASN A 306 9.30 -14.68 32.26
C ASN A 306 10.66 -13.99 32.35
N ARG A 307 11.32 -13.70 31.20
CA ARG A 307 12.57 -12.94 31.16
C ARG A 307 12.39 -11.53 31.74
N LYS A 308 11.38 -10.79 31.27
CA LYS A 308 11.08 -9.45 31.80
C LYS A 308 10.72 -9.46 33.29
N ALA A 309 9.99 -10.48 33.76
CA ALA A 309 9.66 -10.63 35.17
C ALA A 309 10.90 -10.92 36.04
N ALA A 310 11.82 -11.76 35.55
CA ALA A 310 13.08 -12.05 36.22
C ALA A 310 14.02 -10.84 36.27
N GLU A 311 14.13 -10.07 35.18
CA GLU A 311 14.87 -8.82 35.13
C GLU A 311 14.30 -7.78 36.11
N ALA A 312 12.97 -7.64 36.17
CA ALA A 312 12.31 -6.75 37.11
C ALA A 312 12.53 -7.19 38.58
N GLN A 313 12.47 -8.50 38.88
CA GLN A 313 12.78 -9.00 40.23
C GLN A 313 14.23 -8.74 40.62
N LYS A 314 15.17 -8.98 39.71
CA LYS A 314 16.59 -8.72 39.96
C LYS A 314 16.87 -7.23 40.20
N ALA A 315 16.21 -6.34 39.46
CA ALA A 315 16.31 -4.89 39.68
C ALA A 315 15.75 -4.46 41.05
N ILE A 316 14.71 -5.13 41.55
CA ILE A 316 14.16 -4.89 42.90
C ILE A 316 15.11 -5.38 43.99
N GLU A 317 15.79 -6.51 43.78
CA GLU A 317 16.78 -7.05 44.72
C GLU A 317 18.09 -6.25 44.75
N GLU A 318 18.48 -5.62 43.64
CA GLU A 318 19.77 -4.90 43.54
C GLU A 318 19.77 -3.47 44.14
N ASP A 319 18.65 -2.74 44.22
CA ASP A 319 18.49 -1.54 45.09
C ASP A 319 17.03 -0.98 45.06
N PRO A 320 16.22 -1.14 46.13
CA PRO A 320 14.87 -0.57 46.19
C PRO A 320 14.80 0.95 46.44
N PHE A 321 15.90 1.60 46.85
CA PHE A 321 15.97 3.03 47.13
C PHE A 321 17.29 3.62 46.63
N GLY A 322 17.49 3.56 45.30
CA GLY A 322 18.59 4.13 44.52
C GLY A 322 19.52 5.08 45.27
N SER A 323 20.57 4.53 45.87
CA SER A 323 21.63 5.31 46.52
C SER A 323 22.78 5.57 45.57
N ASP A 324 22.49 6.19 44.42
CA ASP A 324 23.54 6.70 43.51
C ASP A 324 23.07 7.99 42.81
N VAL A 325 23.03 9.08 43.59
CA VAL A 325 22.84 10.47 43.09
C VAL A 325 24.13 11.02 42.44
N ALA A 326 25.14 10.18 42.17
CA ALA A 326 26.48 10.64 41.77
C ALA A 326 26.93 10.26 40.34
N LYS A 327 26.05 9.73 39.47
CA LYS A 327 26.38 9.52 38.05
C LYS A 327 25.48 10.36 37.15
N PRO A 328 26.04 11.16 36.22
CA PRO A 328 25.23 11.94 35.30
C PRO A 328 24.40 10.95 34.47
N ARG A 329 23.08 11.09 34.52
CA ARG A 329 22.16 10.36 33.65
C ARG A 329 22.49 10.76 32.21
N ILE A 330 23.23 9.90 31.51
CA ILE A 330 23.07 9.80 30.06
C ILE A 330 21.62 9.34 29.90
N ALA A 331 20.81 10.15 29.25
CA ALA A 331 19.44 9.81 28.94
C ALA A 331 19.47 8.48 28.17
N LEU A 332 19.07 7.39 28.84
CA LEU A 332 18.59 6.19 28.19
C LEU A 332 17.29 6.61 27.50
N VAL A 333 17.45 7.06 26.26
CA VAL A 333 16.41 6.89 25.27
C VAL A 333 16.32 5.37 25.14
N ASP A 334 15.26 4.79 25.72
CA ASP A 334 14.83 3.43 25.43
C ASP A 334 14.51 3.41 23.92
N TYR A 335 15.53 3.10 23.12
CA TYR A 335 15.31 2.57 21.79
C TYR A 335 14.87 1.13 22.01
N ASP A 336 13.57 0.94 22.21
CA ASP A 336 12.88 -0.25 21.71
C ASP A 336 12.99 -0.19 20.17
N ASP A 337 14.17 -0.48 19.61
CA ASP A 337 14.38 -0.85 18.21
C ASP A 337 14.88 -2.31 18.26
N ASP A 338 14.03 -3.30 18.03
CA ASP A 338 13.65 -3.81 16.71
C ASP A 338 14.86 -4.11 15.81
N ASP A 339 15.76 -4.99 16.27
CA ASP A 339 16.65 -5.76 15.41
C ASP A 339 16.60 -7.24 15.82
N ASP A 340 15.49 -7.91 15.49
CA ASP A 340 15.52 -9.35 15.22
C ASP A 340 15.97 -9.51 13.75
N ASP A 341 17.27 -9.31 13.52
CA ASP A 341 18.00 -10.06 12.51
C ASP A 341 18.06 -11.51 13.02
N ASP A 342 17.25 -12.39 12.45
CA ASP A 342 17.51 -13.84 12.43
C ASP A 342 16.67 -14.48 11.29
N ASP A 343 17.36 -14.68 10.16
CA ASP A 343 17.15 -15.60 9.02
C ASP A 343 15.85 -15.57 8.17
#